data_AF-A0A382HQH9-F1
#
_entry.id   AF-A0A382HQH9-F1
#
_cell.length_a   1.000
_cell.length_b   1.000
_cell.length_c   1.000
_cell.angle_alpha   90.00
_cell.angle_beta   90.00
_cell.angle_gamma   90.00
#
_symmetry.space_group_name_H-M   'P 1'
#
loop_
_entity.id
_entity.type
_entity.pdbx_description
1 polymer ?
#
loop_
_entity_poly.entity_id
_entity_poly.type
_entity_poly.pdbx_seq_one_letter_code
_entity_poly.pdbx_strand_id
1 'polypeptide(L)'
;MNKCQVKNNKINNKYYIGIYLTCQYMNKKHFCYIPFEGFTVDPRGKAQLCAAWSMDKDHMIHDLTKSSTTVEDIFYGDHINNIRKKMLKDEHVDACNICYKKEAKGLLSKRLLYANSRQHRNLKKNKSFEPELKILDISFSNQCNLFCTMCNSMHSSKWGQQEQLLPTNVHHAVKNHYGNFQFKPVILQKEFIDSLLNNVNDLELIIIKGGEPLYDKNC
;
A
#
# COMPACT_ATOMS: atom_id res chain seq x y z
N MET A 1 4.34 19.63 -26.43
CA MET A 1 5.10 18.41 -26.05
C MET A 1 6.13 18.78 -24.98
N ASN A 2 5.80 18.64 -23.70
CA ASN A 2 6.72 18.99 -22.61
C ASN A 2 7.49 17.73 -22.17
N LYS A 3 8.78 17.68 -22.51
CA LYS A 3 9.71 16.61 -22.11
C LYS A 3 9.99 16.71 -20.61
N CYS A 4 10.04 15.57 -19.92
CA CYS A 4 10.63 15.47 -18.58
C CYS A 4 12.10 15.91 -18.67
N GLN A 5 12.49 17.00 -18.02
CA GLN A 5 13.87 17.47 -17.99
C GLN A 5 14.54 17.03 -16.69
N VAL A 6 15.80 16.60 -16.80
CA VAL A 6 16.68 16.39 -15.63
C VAL A 6 17.13 17.77 -15.15
N LYS A 7 16.77 18.17 -13.93
CA LYS A 7 17.34 19.35 -13.28
C LYS A 7 18.04 18.96 -11.99
N ASN A 8 19.30 19.35 -11.87
CA ASN A 8 20.07 19.25 -10.63
C ASN A 8 19.62 20.35 -9.68
N ASN A 9 18.78 20.04 -8.69
CA ASN A 9 18.46 21.00 -7.63
C ASN A 9 19.33 20.74 -6.41
N LYS A 10 20.14 21.73 -6.04
CA LYS A 10 20.83 21.79 -4.74
C LYS A 10 19.79 22.08 -3.65
N ILE A 11 19.65 21.17 -2.69
CA ILE A 11 18.98 21.44 -1.42
C ILE A 11 20.01 21.16 -0.31
N ASN A 12 20.33 22.19 0.50
CA ASN A 12 21.17 22.10 1.69
C ASN A 12 22.57 21.49 1.51
N ASN A 13 23.32 21.91 0.47
CA ASN A 13 24.75 21.58 0.29
C ASN A 13 25.12 20.09 0.32
N LYS A 14 24.16 19.18 0.14
CA LYS A 14 24.40 17.74 -0.01
C LYS A 14 24.12 17.33 -1.45
N TYR A 15 25.10 16.71 -2.10
CA TYR A 15 24.92 16.04 -3.38
C TYR A 15 24.10 14.76 -3.12
N TYR A 16 22.80 14.82 -3.33
CA TYR A 16 21.99 13.61 -3.42
C TYR A 16 22.18 13.06 -4.84
N ILE A 17 22.83 11.90 -4.96
CA ILE A 17 22.78 11.07 -6.18
C ILE A 17 21.35 10.54 -6.26
N GLY A 18 20.45 11.38 -6.75
CA GLY A 18 19.04 11.09 -6.87
C GLY A 18 18.52 11.92 -8.03
N ILE A 19 18.54 11.32 -9.22
CA ILE A 19 18.01 11.89 -10.45
C ILE A 19 16.51 12.15 -10.22
N TYR A 20 16.15 13.34 -9.78
CA TYR A 20 14.76 13.80 -9.73
C TYR A 20 14.35 14.19 -11.15
N LEU A 21 13.97 13.20 -11.94
CA LEU A 21 13.32 13.40 -13.23
C LEU A 21 11.90 13.93 -12.94
N THR A 22 11.64 15.19 -13.27
CA THR A 22 10.34 15.82 -13.00
C THR A 22 9.30 15.36 -14.01
N CYS A 23 8.51 14.36 -13.64
CA CYS A 23 7.19 14.14 -14.25
C CYS A 23 6.25 15.24 -13.73
N GLN A 24 5.30 15.71 -14.56
CA GLN A 24 4.48 16.93 -14.36
C GLN A 24 3.77 17.05 -12.98
N TYR A 25 3.63 15.95 -12.23
CA TYR A 25 2.97 15.87 -10.93
C TYR A 25 3.90 15.54 -9.74
N MET A 26 5.22 15.37 -9.96
CA MET A 26 6.19 15.23 -8.86
C MET A 26 6.31 16.50 -8.01
N ASN A 27 5.91 17.64 -8.57
CA ASN A 27 5.89 18.93 -7.86
C ASN A 27 4.60 19.17 -7.06
N LYS A 28 3.59 18.31 -7.22
CA LYS A 28 2.33 18.41 -6.47
C LYS A 28 2.48 17.88 -5.05
N LYS A 29 1.87 18.57 -4.10
CA LYS A 29 2.04 18.29 -2.66
C LYS A 29 1.27 17.04 -2.24
N HIS A 30 0.08 16.83 -2.78
CA HIS A 30 -0.85 15.80 -2.31
C HIS A 30 -1.06 14.67 -3.32
N PHE A 31 -0.74 14.88 -4.60
CA PHE A 31 -0.88 13.87 -5.65
C PHE A 31 -0.03 12.61 -5.38
N CYS A 32 -0.65 11.43 -5.51
CA CYS A 32 -0.02 10.12 -5.40
C CYS A 32 -0.43 9.24 -6.58
N TYR A 33 0.52 8.48 -7.15
CA TYR A 33 0.23 7.54 -8.24
C TYR A 33 -0.45 6.25 -7.76
N ILE A 34 -0.26 5.84 -6.49
CA ILE A 34 -0.73 4.53 -6.02
C ILE A 34 -2.24 4.36 -6.21
N PRO A 35 -3.12 5.30 -5.82
CA PRO A 35 -4.56 5.11 -6.01
C PRO A 35 -4.99 4.98 -7.48
N PHE A 36 -4.16 5.38 -8.44
CA PHE A 36 -4.43 5.24 -9.88
C PHE A 36 -3.93 3.92 -10.45
N GLU A 37 -3.11 3.19 -9.71
CA GLU A 37 -2.39 2.01 -10.22
C GLU A 37 -2.57 0.77 -9.33
N GLY A 38 -3.10 0.91 -8.11
CA GLY A 38 -3.30 -0.22 -7.22
C GLY A 38 -3.91 0.10 -5.85
N PHE A 39 -4.08 -0.95 -5.06
CA PHE A 39 -4.49 -0.91 -3.66
C PHE A 39 -3.90 -2.09 -2.89
N THR A 40 -4.15 -2.16 -1.58
CA THR A 40 -3.62 -3.21 -0.70
C THR A 40 -4.75 -3.96 0.00
N VAL A 41 -4.65 -5.27 0.13
CA VAL A 41 -5.49 -6.09 1.03
C VAL A 41 -4.59 -6.66 2.11
N ASP A 42 -4.91 -6.37 3.37
CA ASP A 42 -4.13 -6.85 4.51
C ASP A 42 -4.67 -8.19 5.07
N PRO A 43 -3.94 -8.87 5.98
CA PRO A 43 -4.34 -10.17 6.51
C PRO A 43 -5.68 -10.19 7.27
N ARG A 44 -6.23 -9.00 7.60
CA ARG A 44 -7.51 -8.84 8.30
C ARG A 44 -8.68 -8.74 7.30
N GLY A 45 -8.42 -8.93 6.00
CA GLY A 45 -9.39 -8.78 4.93
C GLY A 45 -9.78 -7.32 4.67
N LYS A 46 -8.98 -6.34 5.10
CA LYS A 46 -9.27 -4.93 4.83
C LYS A 46 -8.58 -4.50 3.54
N ALA A 47 -9.37 -4.06 2.56
CA ALA A 47 -8.85 -3.35 1.40
C ALA A 47 -8.54 -1.91 1.81
N GLN A 48 -7.34 -1.44 1.52
CA GLN A 48 -6.79 -0.16 1.93
C GLN A 48 -6.16 0.58 0.74
N LEU A 49 -6.15 1.91 0.81
CA LEU A 49 -5.65 2.78 -0.26
C LEU A 49 -4.21 2.47 -0.67
N CYS A 50 -3.36 2.12 0.31
CA CYS A 50 -2.00 1.65 0.07
C CYS A 50 -1.44 1.00 1.34
N ALA A 51 -0.29 0.34 1.24
CA ALA A 51 0.41 -0.26 2.39
C ALA A 51 1.02 0.75 3.40
N ALA A 52 0.85 2.07 3.21
CA ALA A 52 1.26 3.06 4.20
C ALA A 52 0.15 3.23 5.24
N TRP A 53 0.20 2.42 6.29
CA TRP A 53 -0.84 2.30 7.30
C TRP A 53 -1.29 3.65 7.86
N SER A 54 -2.60 3.86 7.88
CA SER A 54 -3.26 5.02 8.47
C SER A 54 -4.51 4.58 9.22
N MET A 55 -4.79 5.23 10.35
CA MET A 55 -6.02 5.03 11.13
C MET A 55 -7.20 5.87 10.61
N ASP A 56 -6.95 6.73 9.61
CA ASP A 56 -7.99 7.53 9.00
C ASP A 56 -9.04 6.65 8.30
N LYS A 57 -10.32 7.02 8.43
CA LYS A 57 -11.43 6.24 7.88
C LYS A 57 -11.36 6.11 6.35
N ASP A 58 -10.84 7.11 5.65
CA ASP A 58 -10.77 7.10 4.19
C ASP A 58 -9.63 6.17 3.69
N HIS A 59 -8.79 5.68 4.60
CA HIS A 59 -7.73 4.73 4.26
C HIS A 59 -8.27 3.30 4.05
N MET A 60 -9.32 2.91 4.75
CA MET A 60 -10.00 1.62 4.55
C MET A 60 -11.07 1.79 3.47
N ILE A 61 -10.92 1.08 2.36
CA ILE A 61 -11.82 1.15 1.21
C ILE A 61 -12.97 0.16 1.36
N HIS A 62 -12.64 -1.07 1.74
CA HIS A 62 -13.61 -2.17 1.83
C HIS A 62 -13.22 -3.16 2.92
N ASP A 63 -14.23 -3.90 3.41
CA ASP A 63 -14.09 -4.94 4.41
C ASP A 63 -14.59 -6.28 3.87
N LEU A 64 -13.66 -7.12 3.40
CA LEU A 64 -13.95 -8.43 2.81
C LEU A 64 -14.53 -9.43 3.82
N THR A 65 -14.63 -9.09 5.10
CA THR A 65 -15.33 -9.94 6.10
C THR A 65 -16.82 -9.66 6.18
N LYS A 66 -17.29 -8.56 5.56
CA LYS A 66 -18.69 -8.11 5.68
C LYS A 66 -19.50 -8.34 4.42
N SER A 67 -18.86 -8.39 3.27
CA SER A 67 -19.51 -8.56 1.97
C SER A 67 -18.54 -9.17 0.97
N SER A 68 -19.08 -9.87 -0.03
CA SER A 68 -18.33 -10.26 -1.22
C SER A 68 -18.18 -9.08 -2.17
N THR A 69 -17.08 -9.06 -2.93
CA THR A 69 -16.78 -8.04 -3.94
C THR A 69 -15.65 -8.52 -4.84
N THR A 70 -15.50 -7.87 -5.99
CA THR A 70 -14.39 -8.10 -6.92
C THR A 70 -13.26 -7.11 -6.72
N VAL A 71 -12.11 -7.39 -7.32
CA VAL A 71 -10.96 -6.47 -7.35
C VAL A 71 -11.34 -5.16 -8.08
N GLU A 72 -12.13 -5.25 -9.13
CA GLU A 72 -12.59 -4.13 -9.95
C GLU A 72 -13.58 -3.25 -9.21
N ASP A 73 -14.54 -3.84 -8.48
CA ASP A 73 -15.49 -3.07 -7.68
C ASP A 73 -14.78 -2.22 -6.61
N ILE A 74 -13.73 -2.78 -5.99
CA ILE A 74 -12.90 -2.03 -5.05
C ILE A 74 -12.13 -0.94 -5.79
N PHE A 75 -11.43 -1.30 -6.88
CA PHE A 75 -10.49 -0.40 -7.54
C PHE A 75 -11.18 0.75 -8.30
N TYR A 76 -12.28 0.47 -8.99
CA TYR A 76 -13.07 1.43 -9.75
C TYR A 76 -14.25 2.00 -8.97
N GLY A 77 -14.41 1.60 -7.70
CA GLY A 77 -15.46 2.09 -6.82
C GLY A 77 -15.36 3.59 -6.47
N ASP A 78 -16.48 4.15 -6.03
CA ASP A 78 -16.63 5.58 -5.74
C ASP A 78 -15.63 6.10 -4.71
N HIS A 79 -15.28 5.27 -3.72
CA HIS A 79 -14.35 5.67 -2.65
C HIS A 79 -12.98 6.06 -3.20
N ILE A 80 -12.35 5.19 -4.00
CA ILE A 80 -11.04 5.49 -4.60
C ILE A 80 -11.19 6.59 -5.66
N ASN A 81 -12.27 6.58 -6.46
CA ASN A 81 -12.51 7.63 -7.45
C ASN A 81 -12.59 9.02 -6.84
N ASN A 82 -13.24 9.17 -5.68
CA ASN A 82 -13.29 10.45 -4.97
C ASN A 82 -11.91 10.89 -4.48
N ILE A 83 -11.08 9.96 -4.02
CA ILE A 83 -9.69 10.24 -3.65
C ILE A 83 -8.87 10.67 -4.88
N ARG A 84 -9.01 9.98 -6.02
CA ARG A 84 -8.36 10.34 -7.29
C ARG A 84 -8.72 11.76 -7.71
N LYS A 85 -10.00 12.14 -7.63
CA LYS A 85 -10.49 13.50 -7.95
C LYS A 85 -9.83 14.56 -7.06
N LYS A 86 -9.75 14.34 -5.74
CA LYS A 86 -9.05 15.22 -4.80
C LYS A 86 -7.56 15.36 -5.18
N MET A 87 -6.89 14.24 -5.45
CA MET A 87 -5.48 14.23 -5.83
C MET A 87 -5.21 14.98 -7.15
N LEU A 88 -6.07 14.83 -8.16
CA LEU A 88 -5.95 15.56 -9.43
C LEU A 88 -6.01 17.08 -9.23
N LYS A 89 -6.81 17.54 -8.28
CA LYS A 89 -6.91 18.95 -7.85
C LYS A 89 -5.81 19.39 -6.87
N ASP A 90 -4.89 18.50 -6.52
CA ASP A 90 -3.88 18.68 -5.46
C ASP A 90 -4.47 19.02 -4.08
N GLU A 91 -5.65 18.49 -3.77
CA GLU A 91 -6.29 18.66 -2.48
C GLU A 91 -5.74 17.67 -1.45
N HIS A 92 -5.73 18.09 -0.18
CA HIS A 92 -5.30 17.25 0.93
C HIS A 92 -6.23 16.03 1.11
N VAL A 93 -5.62 14.86 1.35
CA VAL A 93 -6.34 13.61 1.64
C VAL A 93 -5.90 13.09 3.01
N ASP A 94 -6.82 13.05 3.98
CA ASP A 94 -6.48 12.72 5.37
C ASP A 94 -5.89 11.31 5.53
N ALA A 95 -6.34 10.36 4.71
CA ALA A 95 -5.76 9.02 4.61
C ALA A 95 -4.26 9.00 4.29
N CYS A 96 -3.72 10.06 3.68
CA CYS A 96 -2.32 10.17 3.28
C CYS A 96 -1.45 10.94 4.28
N ASN A 97 -2.00 11.35 5.44
CA ASN A 97 -1.30 12.14 6.46
C ASN A 97 0.05 11.57 6.90
N ILE A 98 0.21 10.24 6.94
CA ILE A 98 1.49 9.62 7.29
C ILE A 98 2.60 9.94 6.28
N CYS A 99 2.27 10.05 5.00
CA CYS A 99 3.21 10.47 3.96
C CYS A 99 3.53 11.95 4.12
N TYR A 100 2.52 12.81 4.29
CA TYR A 100 2.73 14.25 4.44
C TYR A 100 3.58 14.59 5.67
N LYS A 101 3.37 13.92 6.81
CA LYS A 101 4.18 14.09 8.02
C LYS A 101 5.64 13.68 7.82
N LYS A 102 5.91 12.61 7.06
CA LYS A 102 7.28 12.19 6.72
C LYS A 102 7.95 13.22 5.83
N GLU A 103 7.25 13.67 4.80
CA GLU A 103 7.77 14.63 3.81
C GLU A 103 8.04 16.01 4.42
N ALA A 104 7.16 16.49 5.32
CA ALA A 104 7.38 17.73 6.06
C ALA A 104 8.65 17.72 6.92
N LYS A 105 9.13 16.52 7.31
CA LYS A 105 10.40 16.31 8.03
C LYS A 105 11.58 16.02 7.09
N GLY A 106 11.39 16.14 5.77
CA GLY A 106 12.41 15.82 4.77
C GLY A 106 12.67 14.33 4.58
N LEU A 107 11.78 13.45 5.06
CA LEU A 107 11.90 12.00 4.91
C LEU A 107 11.18 11.50 3.65
N LEU A 108 11.68 10.41 3.06
CA LEU A 108 11.02 9.74 1.94
C LEU A 108 9.74 9.02 2.40
N SER A 109 8.61 9.37 1.78
CA SER A 109 7.33 8.70 1.99
C SER A 109 7.12 7.56 1.00
N LYS A 110 6.11 6.71 1.25
CA LYS A 110 5.70 5.67 0.30
C LYS A 110 5.27 6.27 -1.03
N ARG A 111 4.60 7.43 -1.00
CA ARG A 111 4.21 8.21 -2.20
C ARG A 111 5.42 8.57 -3.06
N LEU A 112 6.45 9.18 -2.46
CA LEU A 112 7.66 9.57 -3.18
C LEU A 112 8.47 8.37 -3.65
N LEU A 113 8.62 7.33 -2.81
CA LEU A 113 9.32 6.09 -3.17
C LEU A 113 8.65 5.40 -4.37
N TYR A 114 7.32 5.34 -4.38
CA TYR A 114 6.56 4.76 -5.48
C TYR A 114 6.68 5.59 -6.76
N ALA A 115 6.59 6.91 -6.63
CA ALA A 115 6.75 7.80 -7.78
C ALA A 115 8.14 7.65 -8.43
N ASN A 116 9.20 7.55 -7.61
CA ASN A 116 10.55 7.29 -8.10
C ASN A 116 10.66 5.91 -8.78
N SER A 117 10.13 4.85 -8.16
CA SER A 117 10.19 3.49 -8.76
C SER A 117 9.42 3.41 -10.08
N ARG A 118 8.28 4.10 -10.18
CA ARG A 118 7.48 4.22 -11.41
C ARG A 118 8.29 4.83 -12.56
N GLN A 119 9.10 5.85 -12.27
CA GLN A 119 9.96 6.48 -13.27
C GLN A 119 11.06 5.55 -13.77
N HIS A 120 11.67 4.78 -12.87
CA HIS A 120 12.72 3.81 -13.22
C HIS A 120 12.20 2.63 -14.04
N ARG A 121 10.95 2.19 -13.83
CA ARG A 121 10.31 1.11 -14.59
C ARG A 121 9.97 1.47 -16.05
N ASN A 122 10.43 2.62 -16.56
CA ASN A 122 10.07 3.13 -17.89
C ASN A 122 8.55 3.13 -18.15
N LEU A 123 7.74 3.41 -17.11
CA LEU A 123 6.32 3.78 -17.25
C LEU A 123 6.21 5.22 -17.82
N LYS A 124 7.03 5.49 -18.84
CA LYS A 124 7.24 6.71 -19.62
C LYS A 124 6.13 6.97 -20.63
N LYS A 125 5.15 6.09 -20.72
CA LYS A 125 3.96 6.42 -21.48
C LYS A 125 3.27 7.55 -20.71
N ASN A 126 3.34 8.76 -21.28
CA ASN A 126 2.40 9.86 -21.05
C ASN A 126 0.99 9.39 -21.43
N LYS A 127 0.49 8.36 -20.74
CA LYS A 127 -0.90 7.96 -20.79
C LYS A 127 -1.62 8.85 -19.78
N SER A 128 -2.87 9.15 -20.12
CA SER A 128 -3.83 9.78 -19.23
C SER A 128 -3.70 9.24 -17.80
N PHE A 129 -4.03 10.06 -16.80
CA PHE A 129 -4.22 9.60 -15.42
C PHE A 129 -5.50 8.75 -15.27
N GLU A 130 -5.89 8.03 -16.32
CA GLU A 130 -6.97 7.07 -16.22
C GLU A 130 -6.53 6.00 -15.21
N PRO A 131 -7.39 5.64 -14.26
CA PRO A 131 -7.10 4.56 -13.35
C PRO A 131 -6.99 3.25 -14.15
N GLU A 132 -5.90 2.53 -13.93
CA GLU A 132 -5.63 1.24 -14.56
C GLU A 132 -5.01 0.35 -13.49
N LEU A 133 -5.66 -0.77 -13.20
CA LEU A 133 -5.21 -1.67 -12.15
C LEU A 133 -3.92 -2.39 -12.59
N LYS A 134 -2.80 -2.05 -11.97
CA LYS A 134 -1.47 -2.58 -12.33
C LYS A 134 -0.79 -3.29 -11.18
N ILE A 135 -1.09 -2.89 -9.96
CA ILE A 135 -0.38 -3.34 -8.77
C ILE A 135 -1.36 -3.75 -7.71
N LEU A 136 -1.17 -4.96 -7.20
CA LEU A 136 -1.91 -5.45 -6.06
C LEU A 136 -0.94 -5.92 -4.99
N ASP A 137 -1.20 -5.47 -3.78
CA ASP A 137 -0.46 -5.85 -2.58
C ASP A 137 -1.42 -6.62 -1.70
N ILE A 138 -1.34 -7.96 -1.74
CA ILE A 138 -2.36 -8.84 -1.18
C ILE A 138 -1.73 -9.70 -0.10
N SER A 139 -2.42 -9.77 1.03
CA SER A 139 -2.18 -10.79 2.03
C SER A 139 -3.35 -11.76 2.09
N PHE A 140 -3.08 -13.04 1.82
CA PHE A 140 -4.10 -14.09 1.86
C PHE A 140 -4.48 -14.46 3.28
N SER A 141 -3.51 -14.41 4.20
CA SER A 141 -3.73 -14.56 5.64
C SER A 141 -2.51 -14.07 6.41
N ASN A 142 -2.43 -14.33 7.71
CA ASN A 142 -1.19 -14.20 8.48
C ASN A 142 -0.62 -15.56 8.92
N GLN A 143 -1.17 -16.68 8.41
CA GLN A 143 -0.81 -18.01 8.89
C GLN A 143 0.59 -18.38 8.40
N CYS A 144 1.52 -18.50 9.33
CA CYS A 144 2.94 -18.65 9.01
C CYS A 144 3.56 -19.86 9.72
N ASN A 145 4.46 -20.55 9.06
CA ASN A 145 5.33 -21.59 9.62
C ASN A 145 6.72 -21.08 10.02
N LEU A 146 7.11 -19.87 9.58
CA LEU A 146 8.43 -19.26 9.81
C LEU A 146 8.40 -18.10 10.82
N PHE A 147 9.57 -17.79 11.37
CA PHE A 147 9.81 -16.68 12.32
C PHE A 147 10.72 -15.59 11.70
N CYS A 148 10.26 -14.93 10.65
CA CYS A 148 11.05 -13.89 9.98
C CYS A 148 11.18 -12.65 10.88
N THR A 149 12.41 -12.19 11.14
CA THR A 149 12.70 -11.06 12.05
C THR A 149 12.12 -9.71 11.60
N MET A 150 11.81 -9.58 10.31
CA MET A 150 11.17 -8.39 9.74
C MET A 150 9.64 -8.35 9.91
N CYS A 151 9.02 -9.46 10.31
CA CYS A 151 7.57 -9.56 10.48
C CYS A 151 7.13 -9.20 11.91
N ASN A 152 5.83 -8.97 12.07
CA ASN A 152 5.15 -8.80 13.36
C ASN A 152 3.88 -9.66 13.41
N SER A 153 3.14 -9.62 14.53
CA SER A 153 1.88 -10.36 14.71
C SER A 153 0.79 -10.09 13.67
N MET A 154 0.80 -8.95 12.96
CA MET A 154 -0.14 -8.72 11.85
C MET A 154 0.13 -9.67 10.68
N HIS A 155 1.39 -9.97 10.38
CA HIS A 155 1.78 -10.72 9.18
C HIS A 155 2.29 -12.13 9.48
N SER A 156 2.35 -12.53 10.77
CA SER A 156 2.78 -13.86 11.20
C SER A 156 2.06 -14.30 12.47
N SER A 157 1.29 -15.39 12.35
CA SER A 157 0.64 -16.06 13.49
C SER A 157 1.65 -16.59 14.51
N LYS A 158 2.87 -16.93 14.09
CA LYS A 158 3.99 -17.33 14.96
C LYS A 158 4.50 -16.19 15.83
N TRP A 159 4.64 -14.99 15.26
CA TRP A 159 4.93 -13.79 16.05
C TRP A 159 3.79 -13.49 17.03
N GLY A 160 2.53 -13.64 16.59
CA GLY A 160 1.38 -13.49 17.47
C GLY A 160 1.39 -14.42 18.70
N GLN A 161 1.83 -15.68 18.53
CA GLN A 161 2.03 -16.62 19.63
C GLN A 161 3.20 -16.22 20.52
N GLN A 162 4.33 -15.81 19.93
CA GLN A 162 5.54 -15.43 20.68
C GLN A 162 5.31 -14.18 21.53
N GLU A 163 4.61 -13.18 20.99
CA GLU A 163 4.27 -11.95 21.69
C GLU A 163 3.47 -12.21 22.96
N GLN A 164 2.61 -13.24 22.99
CA GLN A 164 1.84 -13.64 24.17
C GLN A 164 2.72 -14.23 25.29
N LEU A 165 3.91 -14.73 24.96
CA LEU A 165 4.87 -15.31 25.91
C LEU A 165 5.86 -14.27 26.46
N LEU A 166 5.83 -13.03 25.94
CA LEU A 166 6.76 -11.99 26.37
C LEU A 166 6.40 -11.47 27.78
N PRO A 167 7.39 -11.02 28.56
CA PRO A 167 7.14 -10.29 29.81
C PRO A 167 6.21 -9.10 29.59
N THR A 168 5.34 -8.81 30.57
CA THR A 168 4.25 -7.82 30.44
C THR A 168 4.73 -6.46 29.92
N ASN A 169 5.83 -5.94 30.45
CA ASN A 169 6.41 -4.66 30.03
C ASN A 169 6.85 -4.66 28.55
N VAL A 170 7.45 -5.77 28.09
CA VAL A 170 7.86 -5.93 26.69
C VAL A 170 6.65 -6.08 25.79
N HIS A 171 5.66 -6.90 26.19
CA HIS A 171 4.41 -7.06 25.46
C HIS A 171 3.68 -5.73 25.25
N HIS A 172 3.60 -4.90 26.29
CA HIS A 172 3.03 -3.55 26.19
C HIS A 172 3.81 -2.66 25.24
N ALA A 173 5.15 -2.69 25.28
CA ALA A 173 5.98 -1.91 24.36
C ALA A 173 5.76 -2.32 22.90
N VAL A 174 5.72 -3.63 22.62
CA VAL A 174 5.45 -4.18 21.28
C VAL A 174 4.06 -3.76 20.80
N LYS A 175 3.03 -3.90 21.63
CA LYS A 175 1.66 -3.45 21.32
C LYS A 175 1.56 -1.96 21.06
N ASN A 176 2.30 -1.13 21.79
CA ASN A 176 2.30 0.31 21.57
C ASN A 176 3.02 0.69 20.27
N HIS A 177 4.05 -0.07 19.87
CA HIS A 177 4.82 0.21 18.66
C HIS A 177 4.10 -0.25 17.40
N TYR A 178 3.62 -1.49 17.37
CA TYR A 178 2.98 -2.08 16.19
C TYR A 178 1.47 -1.91 16.20
N GLY A 179 0.83 -1.84 17.36
CA GLY A 179 -0.62 -1.95 17.53
C GLY A 179 -1.01 -3.30 18.15
N ASN A 180 -2.21 -3.36 18.73
CA ASN A 180 -2.75 -4.61 19.27
C ASN A 180 -3.52 -5.36 18.17
N PHE A 181 -2.86 -6.27 17.46
CA PHE A 181 -3.47 -7.03 16.37
C PHE A 181 -3.91 -8.41 16.84
N GLN A 182 -5.07 -8.48 17.48
CA GLN A 182 -5.79 -9.74 17.64
C GLN A 182 -6.93 -9.77 16.63
N PHE A 183 -6.79 -10.62 15.62
CA PHE A 183 -7.82 -10.85 14.62
C PHE A 183 -7.77 -12.30 14.17
N LYS A 184 -8.91 -12.80 13.69
CA LYS A 184 -8.95 -14.07 12.97
C LYS A 184 -8.52 -13.81 11.53
N PRO A 185 -7.53 -14.55 11.00
CA PRO A 185 -7.12 -14.39 9.61
C PRO A 185 -8.32 -14.62 8.70
N VAL A 186 -8.42 -13.80 7.68
CA VAL A 186 -9.55 -13.83 6.75
C VAL A 186 -9.12 -14.59 5.52
N ILE A 187 -9.87 -15.63 5.17
CA ILE A 187 -9.71 -16.32 3.90
C ILE A 187 -10.35 -15.42 2.84
N LEU A 188 -9.58 -15.07 1.81
CA LEU A 188 -10.10 -14.28 0.71
C LEU A 188 -11.18 -15.07 -0.02
N GLN A 189 -12.31 -14.41 -0.28
CA GLN A 189 -13.46 -15.06 -0.89
C GLN A 189 -13.15 -15.47 -2.33
N LYS A 190 -13.73 -16.60 -2.77
CA LYS A 190 -13.49 -17.14 -4.12
C LYS A 190 -13.77 -16.13 -5.23
N GLU A 191 -14.83 -15.33 -5.10
CA GLU A 191 -15.17 -14.28 -6.06
C GLU A 191 -14.06 -13.24 -6.22
N PHE A 192 -13.48 -12.79 -5.11
CA PHE A 192 -12.35 -11.87 -5.12
C PHE A 192 -11.12 -12.51 -5.79
N ILE A 193 -10.82 -13.78 -5.48
CA ILE A 193 -9.70 -14.51 -6.09
C ILE A 193 -9.92 -14.74 -7.59
N ASP A 194 -11.11 -15.14 -8.00
CA ASP A 194 -11.45 -15.35 -9.42
C ASP A 194 -11.28 -14.02 -10.19
N SER A 195 -11.75 -12.91 -9.61
CA SER A 195 -11.55 -11.58 -10.22
C SER A 195 -10.08 -11.17 -10.30
N LEU A 196 -9.28 -11.45 -9.27
CA LEU A 196 -7.83 -11.25 -9.30
C LEU A 196 -7.18 -12.04 -10.45
N LEU A 197 -7.54 -13.32 -10.60
CA LEU A 197 -7.01 -14.19 -11.65
C LEU A 197 -7.40 -13.71 -13.05
N ASN A 198 -8.62 -13.20 -13.21
CA ASN A 198 -9.08 -12.62 -14.48
C ASN A 198 -8.26 -11.39 -14.90
N ASN A 199 -7.77 -10.61 -13.93
CA ASN A 199 -6.94 -9.41 -14.16
C ASN A 199 -5.43 -9.69 -14.17
N VAL A 200 -4.99 -10.93 -13.95
CA VAL A 200 -3.57 -11.23 -13.71
C VAL A 200 -2.65 -10.79 -14.85
N ASN A 201 -3.16 -10.81 -16.09
CA ASN A 201 -2.40 -10.42 -17.28
C ASN A 201 -2.21 -8.91 -17.42
N ASP A 202 -3.09 -8.12 -16.81
CA ASP A 202 -3.03 -6.65 -16.82
C ASP A 202 -2.17 -6.12 -15.65
N LEU A 203 -1.93 -6.95 -14.63
CA LEU A 203 -1.10 -6.62 -13.49
C LEU A 203 0.39 -6.62 -13.88
N GLU A 204 1.05 -5.49 -13.61
CA GLU A 204 2.50 -5.36 -13.75
C GLU A 204 3.25 -5.90 -12.52
N LEU A 205 2.62 -5.91 -11.34
CA LEU A 205 3.23 -6.36 -10.10
C LEU A 205 2.18 -6.88 -9.12
N ILE A 206 2.35 -8.12 -8.68
CA ILE A 206 1.63 -8.67 -7.53
C ILE A 206 2.64 -8.82 -6.39
N ILE A 207 2.34 -8.18 -5.27
CA ILE A 207 3.09 -8.33 -4.03
C ILE A 207 2.24 -9.22 -3.13
N ILE A 208 2.77 -10.41 -2.84
CA ILE A 208 2.12 -11.34 -1.92
C ILE A 208 2.83 -11.22 -0.57
N LYS A 209 2.05 -11.00 0.49
CA LYS A 209 2.53 -10.88 1.87
C LYS A 209 1.68 -11.74 2.81
N GLY A 210 2.14 -11.87 4.05
CA GLY A 210 1.35 -12.48 5.11
C GLY A 210 1.22 -13.99 4.96
N GLY A 211 1.77 -14.72 5.93
CA GLY A 211 1.86 -16.17 5.85
C GLY A 211 2.71 -16.68 4.67
N GLU A 212 2.97 -17.98 4.65
CA GLU A 212 3.44 -18.63 3.42
C GLU A 212 2.17 -18.96 2.61
N PRO A 213 1.96 -18.38 1.41
CA PRO A 213 0.70 -18.55 0.66
C PRO A 213 0.33 -20.01 0.39
N LEU A 214 1.32 -20.91 0.39
CA LEU A 214 1.16 -22.35 0.19
C LEU A 214 1.04 -23.16 1.50
N TYR A 215 1.18 -22.51 2.65
CA TYR A 215 1.08 -23.15 3.97
C TYR A 215 -0.30 -23.02 4.60
N ASP A 216 -1.05 -21.98 4.25
CA ASP A 216 -2.39 -21.80 4.80
C ASP A 216 -3.30 -22.93 4.33
N LYS A 217 -3.76 -23.74 5.29
CA LYS A 217 -4.67 -24.87 5.04
C LYS A 217 -6.06 -24.45 4.57
N ASN A 218 -6.35 -23.15 4.65
CA ASN A 218 -7.62 -22.57 4.27
C ASN A 218 -7.57 -21.83 2.92
N CYS A 219 -6.39 -21.78 2.27
CA CYS A 219 -6.24 -21.27 0.91
C CYS A 219 -6.56 -22.34 -0.15
#